data_AF-A0A8K0CHB8-F1
#
_entry.id   AF-A0A8K0CHB8-F1
#
_cell.length_a   1.000
_cell.length_b   1.000
_cell.length_c   1.000
_cell.angle_alpha   90.00
_cell.angle_beta   90.00
_cell.angle_gamma   90.00
#
_symmetry.space_group_name_H-M   'P 1'
#
loop_
_entity.id
_entity.type
_entity.pdbx_description
1 polymer ?
#
loop_
_entity_poly.entity_id
_entity_poly.type
_entity_poly.pdbx_seq_one_letter_code
_entity_poly.pdbx_strand_id
1 'polypeptide(L)'
;TLWRGYHIRKQHPQIKKIRENVEELTCKAVPYDTLGNRRERALQKLISVAPTLWQIIHALEDLEFITRRCRDTCVQMSNLLSEQLYITISSTNRSPAEMQACTIATSILINFCKYPPAQSPAWFPQYMDNIVTVMNHCCDKEEKLFPYLCTLLWLFAHNKEYKKAILSIPKCSQKLMKIKSLCLRKHKMVSLQQHKPASYFSSFKNLPEPSLLPDWGLDYLDRPRTFTNSVHGFNCVLKILDC
;
A
#
# COMPACT_ATOMS: atom_id res chain seq x y z
N THR A 1 17.46 26.35 -17.85
CA THR A 1 16.13 25.81 -17.48
C THR A 1 15.08 26.87 -17.10
N LEU A 2 15.46 28.13 -16.85
CA LEU A 2 14.53 29.22 -16.49
C LEU A 2 13.48 29.57 -17.58
N TRP A 3 13.87 29.56 -18.85
CA TRP A 3 13.02 29.92 -19.99
C TRP A 3 11.85 28.95 -20.22
N ARG A 4 12.07 27.64 -20.07
CA ARG A 4 10.99 26.63 -20.12
C ARG A 4 9.97 26.85 -19.01
N GLY A 5 10.44 27.11 -17.79
CA GLY A 5 9.55 27.40 -16.67
C GLY A 5 8.73 28.68 -16.88
N TYR A 6 9.33 29.71 -17.47
CA TYR A 6 8.63 30.96 -17.80
C TYR A 6 7.54 30.74 -18.85
N HIS A 7 7.84 29.99 -19.92
CA HIS A 7 6.88 29.70 -20.99
C HIS A 7 5.66 28.91 -20.47
N ILE A 8 5.86 27.88 -19.66
CA ILE A 8 4.78 27.10 -19.05
C ILE A 8 3.93 27.99 -18.12
N ARG A 9 4.56 28.85 -17.31
CA ARG A 9 3.82 29.79 -16.42
C ARG A 9 3.00 30.80 -17.21
N LYS A 10 3.49 31.25 -18.37
CA LYS A 10 2.76 32.17 -19.25
C LYS A 10 1.58 31.48 -19.95
N GLN A 11 1.73 30.22 -20.32
CA GLN A 11 0.66 29.41 -20.95
C GLN A 11 -0.42 28.96 -19.97
N HIS A 12 -0.12 28.89 -18.68
CA HIS A 12 -1.06 28.42 -17.65
C HIS A 12 -1.21 29.43 -16.49
N PRO A 13 -1.88 30.58 -16.72
CA PRO A 13 -2.07 31.62 -15.70
C PRO A 13 -2.79 31.12 -14.43
N GLN A 14 -3.60 30.07 -14.54
CA GLN A 14 -4.26 29.38 -13.42
C GLN A 14 -3.26 28.86 -12.38
N ILE A 15 -2.04 28.49 -12.78
CA ILE A 15 -0.99 28.02 -11.86
C ILE A 15 -0.56 29.15 -10.91
N LYS A 16 -0.53 30.40 -11.41
CA LYS A 16 -0.22 31.56 -10.58
C LYS A 16 -1.25 31.73 -9.47
N LYS A 17 -2.54 31.67 -9.83
CA LYS A 17 -3.64 31.76 -8.87
C LYS A 17 -3.63 30.62 -7.86
N ILE A 18 -3.36 29.39 -8.29
CA ILE A 18 -3.20 28.24 -7.39
C ILE A 18 -2.07 28.49 -6.40
N ARG A 19 -0.93 29.02 -6.85
CA ARG A 19 0.22 29.28 -5.98
C ARG A 19 -0.06 30.40 -4.98
N GLU A 20 -0.64 31.51 -5.43
CA GLU A 20 -1.06 32.62 -4.56
C GLU A 20 -2.05 32.11 -3.49
N ASN A 21 -3.02 31.29 -3.88
CA ASN A 21 -3.95 30.65 -2.94
C ASN A 21 -3.22 29.71 -1.96
N VAL A 22 -2.26 28.90 -2.42
CA VAL A 22 -1.49 27.99 -1.56
C VAL A 22 -0.64 28.78 -0.57
N GLU A 23 0.02 29.85 -1.01
CA GLU A 23 0.79 30.73 -0.14
C GLU A 23 -0.11 31.39 0.92
N GLU A 24 -1.27 31.92 0.51
CA GLU A 24 -2.26 32.50 1.42
C GLU A 24 -2.78 31.48 2.44
N LEU A 25 -3.14 30.27 1.99
CA LEU A 25 -3.59 29.18 2.85
C LEU A 25 -2.49 28.71 3.81
N THR A 26 -1.24 28.70 3.36
CA THR A 26 -0.09 28.33 4.21
C THR A 26 0.16 29.37 5.29
N CYS A 27 0.05 30.66 4.96
CA CYS A 27 0.17 31.75 5.93
C CYS A 27 -0.98 31.77 6.93
N LYS A 28 -2.19 31.36 6.52
CA LYS A 28 -3.37 31.25 7.39
C LYS A 28 -3.49 29.90 8.10
N ALA A 29 -2.60 28.94 7.81
CA ALA A 29 -2.68 27.63 8.40
C ALA A 29 -2.40 27.70 9.91
N VAL A 30 -3.36 27.23 10.70
CA VAL A 30 -3.15 27.05 12.13
C VAL A 30 -2.11 25.94 12.32
N PRO A 31 -1.09 26.11 13.18
CA PRO A 31 -0.04 25.10 13.37
C PRO A 31 -0.62 23.69 13.59
N TYR A 32 -1.72 23.59 14.34
CA TYR A 32 -2.43 22.35 14.65
C TYR A 32 -2.86 21.53 13.41
N ASP A 33 -3.23 22.20 12.31
CA ASP A 33 -3.74 21.57 11.08
C ASP A 33 -2.66 21.30 10.03
N THR A 34 -1.39 21.57 10.34
CA THR A 34 -0.28 21.25 9.43
C THR A 34 -0.04 19.74 9.34
N LEU A 35 0.44 19.28 8.17
CA LEU A 35 0.83 17.87 7.98
C LEU A 35 1.93 17.44 8.96
N GLY A 36 2.83 18.35 9.33
CA GLY A 36 3.89 18.09 10.32
C GLY A 36 3.32 17.78 11.70
N ASN A 37 2.39 18.59 12.19
CA ASN A 37 1.75 18.35 13.48
C ASN A 37 0.79 17.15 13.47
N ARG A 38 0.14 16.87 12.34
CA ARG A 38 -0.65 15.65 12.17
C ARG A 38 0.24 14.40 12.23
N ARG A 39 1.41 14.42 11.56
CA ARG A 39 2.43 13.35 11.64
C ARG A 39 2.88 13.14 13.09
N GLU A 40 3.26 14.21 13.78
CA GLU A 40 3.78 14.12 15.15
C GLU A 40 2.74 13.51 16.11
N ARG A 41 1.48 13.96 16.02
CA ARG A 41 0.38 13.37 16.81
C ARG A 41 0.15 11.89 16.51
N ALA A 42 0.24 11.50 15.23
CA ALA A 42 0.10 10.10 14.85
C ALA A 42 1.23 9.24 15.46
N LEU A 43 2.48 9.72 15.41
CA LEU A 43 3.61 9.04 16.04
C LEU A 43 3.45 8.94 17.55
N GLN A 44 3.05 10.02 18.22
CA GLN A 44 2.78 10.03 19.65
C GLN A 44 1.69 9.03 20.05
N LYS A 45 0.63 8.88 19.24
CA LYS A 45 -0.39 7.85 19.47
C LYS A 45 0.18 6.45 19.35
N LEU A 46 1.03 6.17 18.36
CA LEU A 46 1.63 4.85 18.17
C LEU A 46 2.59 4.47 19.30
N ILE A 47 3.28 5.45 19.89
CA ILE A 47 4.27 5.25 20.97
C ILE A 47 3.63 5.32 22.37
N SER A 48 2.38 5.80 22.48
CA SER A 48 1.68 5.88 23.76
C SER A 48 1.61 4.52 24.46
N VAL A 49 1.57 4.53 25.79
CA VAL A 49 1.53 3.29 26.58
C VAL A 49 0.21 2.56 26.30
N ALA A 50 0.31 1.35 25.75
CA ALA A 50 -0.82 0.47 25.40
C ALA A 50 -1.91 1.17 24.56
N PRO A 51 -1.59 1.57 23.31
CA PRO A 51 -2.56 2.24 22.46
C PRO A 51 -3.68 1.27 22.08
N THR A 52 -4.92 1.73 22.16
CA THR A 52 -6.08 0.96 21.68
C THR A 52 -5.98 0.74 20.17
N LEU A 53 -6.56 -0.36 19.67
CA LEU A 53 -6.58 -0.65 18.23
C LEU A 53 -7.19 0.50 17.40
N TRP A 54 -8.21 1.17 17.93
CA TRP A 54 -8.83 2.33 17.29
C TRP A 54 -7.85 3.51 17.16
N GLN A 55 -7.06 3.80 18.20
CA GLN A 55 -6.02 4.84 18.15
C GLN A 55 -4.92 4.48 17.15
N ILE A 56 -4.52 3.20 17.09
CA ILE A 56 -3.55 2.71 16.11
C ILE A 56 -4.08 2.90 14.70
N ILE A 57 -5.32 2.48 14.41
CA ILE A 57 -5.93 2.64 13.08
C ILE A 57 -5.93 4.09 12.65
N HIS A 58 -6.40 5.02 13.49
CA HIS A 58 -6.41 6.43 13.13
C HIS A 58 -5.00 7.03 12.95
N ALA A 59 -4.03 6.62 13.76
CA ALA A 59 -2.65 7.04 13.56
C ALA A 59 -2.10 6.51 12.23
N LEU A 60 -2.40 5.26 11.88
CA LEU A 60 -2.01 4.69 10.59
C LEU A 60 -2.72 5.38 9.42
N GLU A 61 -4.00 5.76 9.54
CA GLU A 61 -4.72 6.51 8.50
C GLU A 61 -4.10 7.88 8.25
N ASP A 62 -3.74 8.59 9.33
CA ASP A 62 -3.03 9.86 9.25
C ASP A 62 -1.68 9.69 8.53
N LEU A 63 -0.91 8.66 8.90
CA LEU A 63 0.39 8.38 8.30
C LEU A 63 0.28 7.91 6.84
N GLU A 64 -0.72 7.10 6.50
CA GLU A 64 -1.00 6.69 5.13
C GLU A 64 -1.28 7.90 4.25
N PHE A 65 -2.15 8.80 4.74
CA PHE A 65 -2.50 10.03 4.03
C PHE A 65 -1.28 10.91 3.77
N ILE A 66 -0.41 11.07 4.78
CA ILE A 66 0.78 11.94 4.72
C ILE A 66 1.88 11.31 3.86
N THR A 67 2.19 10.02 4.06
CA THR A 67 3.26 9.30 3.31
C THR A 67 2.94 9.18 1.83
N ARG A 68 1.65 9.15 1.46
CA ARG A 68 1.23 9.20 0.05
C ARG A 68 1.48 10.56 -0.61
N ARG A 69 1.60 11.66 0.16
CA ARG A 69 1.61 13.05 -0.36
C ARG A 69 2.91 13.81 -0.12
N CYS A 70 3.67 13.47 0.92
CA CYS A 70 4.91 14.15 1.30
C CYS A 70 6.11 13.23 1.12
N ARG A 71 7.02 13.59 0.22
CA ARG A 71 8.23 12.78 -0.11
C ARG A 71 9.16 12.64 1.09
N ASP A 72 9.44 13.76 1.75
CA ASP A 72 10.39 13.79 2.86
C ASP A 72 9.86 12.99 4.05
N THR A 73 8.56 13.14 4.36
CA THR A 73 7.92 12.32 5.39
C THR A 73 7.89 10.85 5.00
N CYS A 74 7.66 10.49 3.73
CA CYS A 74 7.70 9.11 3.26
C CYS A 74 9.07 8.45 3.57
N VAL A 75 10.18 9.14 3.29
CA VAL A 75 11.53 8.65 3.61
C VAL A 75 11.74 8.56 5.11
N GLN A 76 11.43 9.61 5.86
CA GLN A 76 11.59 9.60 7.33
C GLN A 76 10.80 8.44 7.97
N MET A 77 9.55 8.24 7.57
CA MET A 77 8.70 7.17 8.11
C MET A 77 9.19 5.78 7.68
N SER A 78 9.76 5.62 6.49
CA SER A 78 10.33 4.34 6.08
C SER A 78 11.50 3.90 6.96
N ASN A 79 12.25 4.84 7.53
CA ASN A 79 13.33 4.52 8.48
C ASN A 79 12.80 4.22 9.89
N LEU A 80 11.70 4.85 10.30
CA LEU A 80 11.20 4.78 11.68
C LEU A 80 10.14 3.70 11.92
N LEU A 81 9.31 3.41 10.93
CA LEU A 81 8.07 2.64 11.14
C LEU A 81 8.04 1.29 10.44
N SER A 82 8.93 1.03 9.48
CA SER A 82 8.80 -0.13 8.60
C SER A 82 8.70 -1.46 9.35
N GLU A 83 9.57 -1.72 10.33
CA GLU A 83 9.51 -2.94 11.15
C GLU A 83 8.18 -3.05 11.90
N GLN A 84 7.73 -1.97 12.53
CA GLN A 84 6.47 -1.94 13.26
C GLN A 84 5.27 -2.23 12.35
N LEU A 85 5.29 -1.77 11.09
CA LEU A 85 4.26 -2.09 10.11
C LEU A 85 4.23 -3.60 9.78
N TYR A 86 5.39 -4.24 9.65
CA TYR A 86 5.46 -5.69 9.47
C TYR A 86 4.97 -6.46 10.69
N ILE A 87 5.28 -5.99 11.91
CA ILE A 87 4.78 -6.57 13.15
C ILE A 87 3.25 -6.49 13.18
N THR A 88 2.68 -5.33 12.88
CA THR A 88 1.21 -5.13 12.82
C THR A 88 0.55 -6.07 11.81
N ILE A 89 1.15 -6.27 10.64
CA ILE A 89 0.61 -7.22 9.64
C ILE A 89 0.71 -8.66 10.14
N SER A 90 1.84 -9.01 10.76
CA SER A 90 2.14 -10.38 11.22
C SER A 90 1.32 -10.82 12.42
N SER A 91 0.90 -9.87 13.28
CA SER A 91 0.17 -10.14 14.52
C SER A 91 -1.36 -10.25 14.35
N THR A 92 -1.89 -10.31 13.12
CA THR A 92 -3.34 -10.31 12.90
C THR A 92 -4.05 -11.55 13.47
N ASN A 93 -5.00 -11.32 14.37
CA ASN A 93 -5.97 -12.28 14.90
C ASN A 93 -7.20 -12.46 14.00
N ARG A 94 -7.22 -11.81 12.82
CA ARG A 94 -8.26 -11.92 11.78
C ARG A 94 -9.59 -11.24 12.12
N SER A 95 -9.67 -10.41 13.17
CA SER A 95 -10.83 -9.55 13.40
C SER A 95 -10.93 -8.45 12.32
N PRO A 96 -12.12 -7.94 12.01
CA PRO A 96 -12.29 -6.90 10.98
C PRO A 96 -11.45 -5.64 11.23
N ALA A 97 -11.38 -5.19 12.48
CA ALA A 97 -10.60 -4.02 12.87
C ALA A 97 -9.09 -4.23 12.67
N GLU A 98 -8.58 -5.41 12.98
CA GLU A 98 -7.16 -5.72 12.73
C GLU A 98 -6.86 -5.91 11.25
N MET A 99 -7.78 -6.48 10.48
CA MET A 99 -7.63 -6.57 9.01
C MET A 99 -7.63 -5.17 8.38
N GLN A 100 -8.38 -4.22 8.92
CA GLN A 100 -8.28 -2.80 8.55
C GLN A 100 -6.89 -2.23 8.89
N ALA A 101 -6.40 -2.43 10.12
CA ALA A 101 -5.07 -1.97 10.53
C ALA A 101 -3.97 -2.55 9.62
N CYS A 102 -4.02 -3.85 9.32
CA CYS A 102 -3.11 -4.52 8.39
C CYS A 102 -3.19 -3.95 6.98
N THR A 103 -4.41 -3.62 6.51
CA THR A 103 -4.61 -3.05 5.17
C THR A 103 -3.95 -1.67 5.09
N ILE A 104 -4.13 -0.83 6.11
CA ILE A 104 -3.52 0.51 6.16
C ILE A 104 -1.99 0.38 6.30
N ALA A 105 -1.50 -0.52 7.16
CA ALA A 105 -0.07 -0.76 7.31
C ALA A 105 0.58 -1.23 5.98
N THR A 106 -0.07 -2.16 5.28
CA THR A 106 0.35 -2.60 3.94
C THR A 106 0.31 -1.45 2.94
N SER A 107 -0.71 -0.57 3.04
CA SER A 107 -0.82 0.64 2.23
C SER A 107 0.41 1.56 2.44
N ILE A 108 0.82 1.79 3.68
CA ILE A 108 2.00 2.61 3.98
C ILE A 108 3.27 1.97 3.41
N LEU A 109 3.47 0.66 3.56
CA LEU A 109 4.60 -0.04 2.96
C LEU A 109 4.61 0.08 1.43
N ILE A 110 3.45 0.03 0.77
CA ILE A 110 3.34 0.28 -0.68
C ILE A 110 3.79 1.70 -1.04
N ASN A 111 3.46 2.72 -0.23
CA ASN A 111 3.97 4.08 -0.46
C ASN A 111 5.50 4.12 -0.40
N PHE A 112 6.11 3.43 0.58
CA PHE A 112 7.56 3.34 0.71
C PHE A 112 8.20 2.62 -0.49
N CYS A 113 7.63 1.49 -0.90
CA CYS A 113 8.14 0.68 -2.01
C CYS A 113 8.14 1.42 -3.34
N LYS A 114 7.10 2.21 -3.60
CA LYS A 114 6.96 2.97 -4.85
C LYS A 114 7.90 4.17 -4.92
N TYR A 115 8.42 4.65 -3.80
CA TYR A 115 9.36 5.78 -3.77
C TYR A 115 10.79 5.27 -3.57
N PRO A 116 11.67 5.31 -4.59
CA PRO A 116 12.99 4.67 -4.51
C PRO A 116 13.83 5.05 -3.28
N PRO A 117 13.87 6.31 -2.81
CA PRO A 117 14.60 6.67 -1.59
C PRO A 117 14.08 6.02 -0.29
N ALA A 118 12.83 5.58 -0.27
CA ALA A 118 12.19 4.91 0.87
C ALA A 118 12.17 3.37 0.74
N GLN A 119 12.59 2.83 -0.40
CA GLN A 119 12.43 1.40 -0.71
C GLN A 119 13.38 0.51 0.11
N SER A 120 14.66 0.90 0.23
CA SER A 120 15.65 0.11 1.00
C SER A 120 15.34 0.10 2.50
N PRO A 121 15.05 1.25 3.15
CA PRO A 121 14.66 1.25 4.56
C PRO A 121 13.36 0.49 4.86
N ALA A 122 12.51 0.26 3.85
CA ALA A 122 11.25 -0.47 4.01
C ALA A 122 11.36 -1.98 3.80
N TRP A 123 12.52 -2.48 3.40
CA TRP A 123 12.72 -3.90 3.09
C TRP A 123 13.17 -4.69 4.33
N PHE A 124 12.30 -5.57 4.83
CA PHE A 124 12.58 -6.44 5.97
C PHE A 124 12.36 -7.92 5.58
N PRO A 125 13.39 -8.61 5.06
CA PRO A 125 13.26 -9.97 4.51
C PRO A 125 12.79 -10.99 5.56
N GLN A 126 13.12 -10.79 6.84
CA GLN A 126 12.77 -11.70 7.93
C GLN A 126 11.25 -11.84 8.15
N TYR A 127 10.44 -10.87 7.71
CA TYR A 127 8.97 -10.92 7.83
C TYR A 127 8.28 -11.48 6.59
N MET A 128 9.00 -11.80 5.51
CA MET A 128 8.37 -12.23 4.26
C MET A 128 7.61 -13.55 4.42
N ASP A 129 8.09 -14.47 5.26
CA ASP A 129 7.35 -15.70 5.55
C ASP A 129 6.03 -15.44 6.30
N ASN A 130 6.05 -14.48 7.23
CA ASN A 130 4.85 -14.01 7.93
C ASN A 130 3.87 -13.36 6.94
N ILE A 131 4.35 -12.53 6.02
CA ILE A 131 3.51 -11.94 4.96
C ILE A 131 2.82 -13.03 4.13
N VAL A 132 3.56 -14.03 3.64
CA VAL A 132 2.98 -15.15 2.88
C VAL A 132 1.98 -15.96 3.73
N THR A 133 2.25 -16.11 5.03
CA THR A 133 1.34 -16.77 5.97
C THR A 133 0.04 -15.99 6.15
N VAL A 134 0.11 -14.67 6.29
CA VAL A 134 -1.06 -13.79 6.35
C VAL A 134 -1.83 -13.80 5.03
N MET A 135 -1.14 -13.79 3.88
CA MET A 135 -1.76 -13.95 2.56
C MET A 135 -2.58 -15.25 2.49
N ASN A 136 -2.02 -16.37 2.95
CA ASN A 136 -2.75 -17.64 3.01
C ASN A 136 -3.99 -17.58 3.91
N HIS A 137 -4.02 -16.73 4.94
CA HIS A 137 -5.19 -16.55 5.82
C HIS A 137 -6.29 -15.67 5.23
N CYS A 138 -5.98 -14.77 4.29
CA CYS A 138 -6.94 -13.82 3.73
C CYS A 138 -7.25 -14.04 2.23
N CYS A 139 -6.62 -15.03 1.59
CA CYS A 139 -6.72 -15.27 0.15
C CYS A 139 -8.09 -15.67 -0.41
N ASP A 140 -9.06 -16.04 0.43
CA ASP A 140 -10.43 -16.37 0.03
C ASP A 140 -11.49 -15.46 0.68
N LYS A 141 -11.06 -14.38 1.35
CA LYS A 141 -11.91 -13.39 2.01
C LYS A 141 -12.24 -12.21 1.10
N GLU A 142 -13.47 -11.70 1.15
CA GLU A 142 -13.91 -10.49 0.44
C GLU A 142 -13.40 -9.20 1.10
N GLU A 143 -12.07 -9.08 1.22
CA GLU A 143 -11.42 -8.00 1.94
C GLU A 143 -10.23 -7.42 1.15
N LYS A 144 -9.96 -6.13 1.39
CA LYS A 144 -8.90 -5.37 0.70
C LYS A 144 -7.48 -5.84 1.01
N LEU A 145 -7.28 -6.49 2.16
CA LEU A 145 -5.95 -6.86 2.63
C LEU A 145 -5.21 -7.74 1.62
N PHE A 146 -5.85 -8.77 1.08
CA PHE A 146 -5.19 -9.71 0.17
C PHE A 146 -4.66 -9.06 -1.12
N PRO A 147 -5.45 -8.29 -1.90
CA PRO A 147 -4.91 -7.63 -3.09
C PRO A 147 -3.86 -6.56 -2.75
N TYR A 148 -3.89 -5.96 -1.55
CA TYR A 148 -2.83 -5.06 -1.08
C TYR A 148 -1.53 -5.83 -0.82
N LEU A 149 -1.59 -6.98 -0.15
CA LEU A 149 -0.41 -7.84 0.06
C LEU A 149 0.13 -8.37 -1.27
N CYS A 150 -0.75 -8.71 -2.23
CA CYS A 150 -0.32 -9.05 -3.59
C CYS A 150 0.43 -7.88 -4.25
N THR A 151 -0.07 -6.66 -4.09
CA THR A 151 0.59 -5.45 -4.62
C THR A 151 1.97 -5.26 -3.99
N LEU A 152 2.08 -5.40 -2.67
CA LEU A 152 3.34 -5.25 -1.96
C LEU A 152 4.38 -6.29 -2.42
N LEU A 153 4.00 -7.57 -2.46
CA LEU A 153 4.89 -8.65 -2.89
C LEU A 153 5.32 -8.51 -4.35
N TRP A 154 4.38 -8.11 -5.22
CA TRP A 154 4.65 -7.81 -6.62
C TRP A 154 5.64 -6.65 -6.79
N LEU A 155 5.47 -5.55 -6.04
CA LEU A 155 6.39 -4.41 -6.05
C LEU A 155 7.80 -4.81 -5.61
N PHE A 156 7.93 -5.61 -4.55
CA PHE A 156 9.25 -6.10 -4.12
C PHE A 156 9.91 -7.01 -5.15
N ALA A 157 9.14 -7.86 -5.83
CA ALA A 157 9.66 -8.81 -6.80
C ALA A 157 10.26 -8.15 -8.06
N HIS A 158 10.03 -6.86 -8.30
CA HIS A 158 10.76 -6.10 -9.33
C HIS A 158 12.24 -5.90 -9.00
N ASN A 159 12.63 -5.95 -7.72
CA ASN A 159 14.02 -5.99 -7.30
C ASN A 159 14.50 -7.45 -7.28
N LYS A 160 15.59 -7.75 -8.01
CA LYS A 160 16.13 -9.12 -8.15
C LYS A 160 16.58 -9.73 -6.82
N GLU A 161 17.16 -8.94 -5.94
CA GLU A 161 17.63 -9.40 -4.62
C GLU A 161 16.44 -9.74 -3.73
N TYR A 162 15.41 -8.89 -3.73
CA TYR A 162 14.21 -9.09 -2.93
C TYR A 162 13.41 -10.29 -3.45
N LYS A 163 13.29 -10.44 -4.77
CA LYS A 163 12.72 -11.63 -5.41
C LYS A 163 13.42 -12.91 -4.94
N LYS A 164 14.76 -12.93 -4.96
CA LYS A 164 15.54 -14.10 -4.50
C LYS A 164 15.28 -14.41 -3.03
N ALA A 165 15.20 -13.39 -2.18
CA ALA A 165 14.87 -13.56 -0.77
C ALA A 165 13.46 -14.11 -0.55
N ILE A 166 12.45 -13.62 -1.28
CA ILE A 166 11.08 -14.15 -1.25
C ILE A 166 11.05 -15.63 -1.68
N LEU A 167 11.78 -15.99 -2.74
CA LEU A 167 11.85 -17.37 -3.21
C LEU A 167 12.62 -18.31 -2.25
N SER A 168 13.49 -17.75 -1.41
CA SER A 168 14.24 -18.51 -0.39
C SER A 168 13.40 -18.91 0.83
N ILE A 169 12.16 -18.44 0.93
CA ILE A 169 11.23 -18.80 2.01
C ILE A 169 11.02 -20.33 2.03
N PRO A 170 11.04 -20.99 3.20
CA PRO A 170 10.78 -22.41 3.31
C PRO A 170 9.44 -22.81 2.68
N LYS A 171 9.49 -23.74 1.73
CA LYS A 171 8.32 -24.25 0.99
C LYS A 171 7.54 -23.13 0.26
N CYS A 172 8.20 -22.04 -0.16
CA CYS A 172 7.56 -20.89 -0.83
C CYS A 172 6.61 -21.30 -1.96
N SER A 173 7.10 -22.09 -2.93
CA SER A 173 6.29 -22.57 -4.06
C SER A 173 5.04 -23.35 -3.62
N GLN A 174 5.15 -24.22 -2.60
CA GLN A 174 3.99 -24.97 -2.07
C GLN A 174 2.97 -24.04 -1.42
N LYS A 175 3.43 -23.04 -0.64
CA LYS A 175 2.56 -22.02 -0.02
C LYS A 175 1.84 -21.20 -1.10
N LEU A 176 2.56 -20.75 -2.13
CA LEU A 176 1.99 -19.99 -3.24
C LEU A 176 0.97 -20.79 -4.04
N MET A 177 1.23 -22.07 -4.34
CA MET A 177 0.28 -22.93 -5.04
C MET A 177 -0.98 -23.21 -4.21
N LYS A 178 -0.84 -23.34 -2.89
CA LYS A 178 -1.99 -23.44 -1.98
C LYS A 178 -2.85 -22.17 -2.04
N ILE A 179 -2.24 -20.99 -1.96
CA ILE A 179 -2.94 -19.70 -2.08
C ILE A 179 -3.67 -19.61 -3.44
N LYS A 180 -3.00 -19.98 -4.54
CA LYS A 180 -3.59 -20.00 -5.88
C LYS A 180 -4.87 -20.84 -5.92
N SER A 181 -4.81 -22.05 -5.38
CA SER A 181 -5.95 -22.97 -5.33
C SER A 181 -7.13 -22.38 -4.56
N LEU A 182 -6.87 -21.75 -3.40
CA LEU A 182 -7.89 -21.10 -2.58
C LEU A 182 -8.53 -19.89 -3.30
N CYS A 183 -7.73 -19.04 -3.93
CA CYS A 183 -8.24 -17.91 -4.72
C CYS A 183 -9.10 -18.37 -5.90
N LEU A 184 -8.66 -19.40 -6.64
CA LEU A 184 -9.41 -19.94 -7.77
C LEU A 184 -10.72 -20.61 -7.33
N ARG A 185 -10.71 -21.31 -6.19
CA ARG A 185 -11.94 -21.86 -5.60
C ARG A 185 -12.93 -20.74 -5.27
N LYS A 186 -12.47 -19.67 -4.61
CA LYS A 186 -13.31 -18.51 -4.28
C LYS A 186 -13.85 -17.81 -5.53
N HIS A 187 -13.01 -17.61 -6.54
CA HIS A 187 -13.39 -17.08 -7.83
C HIS A 187 -14.50 -17.90 -8.50
N LYS A 188 -14.34 -19.22 -8.55
CA LYS A 188 -15.37 -20.12 -9.08
C LYS A 188 -16.69 -19.97 -8.32
N MET A 189 -16.64 -19.95 -6.99
CA MET A 189 -17.85 -19.74 -6.16
C MET A 189 -18.54 -18.42 -6.49
N VAL A 190 -17.81 -17.30 -6.55
CA VAL A 190 -18.37 -15.97 -6.88
C VAL A 190 -18.92 -15.94 -8.30
N SER A 191 -18.24 -16.57 -9.27
CA SER A 191 -18.69 -16.60 -10.67
C SER A 191 -20.02 -17.32 -10.88
N LEU A 192 -20.36 -18.28 -9.99
CA LEU A 192 -21.59 -19.07 -10.02
C LEU A 192 -22.75 -18.39 -9.29
N GLN A 193 -22.50 -17.31 -8.53
CA GLN A 193 -23.56 -16.59 -7.84
C GLN A 193 -24.47 -15.88 -8.85
N GLN A 194 -25.78 -16.10 -8.72
CA GLN A 194 -26.79 -15.47 -9.57
C GLN A 194 -26.83 -13.96 -9.38
N HIS A 195 -26.72 -13.50 -8.13
CA HIS A 195 -26.54 -12.09 -7.79
C HIS A 195 -25.04 -11.78 -7.67
N LYS A 196 -24.56 -10.80 -8.43
CA LYS A 196 -23.13 -10.44 -8.50
C LYS A 196 -22.86 -9.17 -7.69
N PRO A 197 -22.68 -9.24 -6.35
CA PRO A 197 -22.20 -8.10 -5.61
C PRO A 197 -20.80 -7.70 -6.10
N ALA A 198 -20.38 -6.46 -5.79
CA ALA A 198 -18.99 -6.07 -5.99
C ALA A 198 -18.07 -7.01 -5.18
N SER A 199 -17.16 -7.69 -5.86
CA SER A 199 -16.29 -8.72 -5.27
C SER A 199 -14.88 -8.61 -5.84
N TYR A 200 -13.89 -8.84 -4.98
CA TYR A 200 -12.47 -8.91 -5.38
C TYR A 200 -12.15 -10.18 -6.18
N PHE A 201 -13.08 -11.13 -6.25
CA PHE A 201 -12.95 -12.40 -6.98
C PHE A 201 -13.89 -12.49 -8.18
N SER A 202 -14.53 -11.38 -8.56
CA SER A 202 -15.32 -11.32 -9.79
C SER A 202 -14.49 -11.67 -11.03
N SER A 203 -15.14 -12.16 -12.07
CA SER A 203 -14.51 -12.38 -13.38
C SER A 203 -13.93 -11.06 -13.89
N PHE A 204 -12.68 -11.11 -14.32
CA PHE A 204 -11.97 -9.93 -14.81
C PHE A 204 -11.53 -10.13 -16.27
N LYS A 205 -11.54 -9.03 -17.03
CA LYS A 205 -10.95 -8.95 -18.37
C LYS A 205 -10.11 -7.69 -18.43
N ASN A 206 -8.87 -7.80 -18.88
CA ASN A 206 -7.97 -6.67 -19.13
C ASN A 206 -7.84 -5.69 -17.95
N LEU A 207 -7.68 -6.19 -16.72
CA LEU A 207 -7.39 -5.31 -15.58
C LEU A 207 -5.96 -4.77 -15.67
N PRO A 208 -5.75 -3.49 -15.34
CA PRO A 208 -4.43 -2.88 -15.35
C PRO A 208 -3.60 -3.34 -14.14
N GLU A 209 -2.29 -3.44 -14.35
CA GLU A 209 -1.32 -3.62 -13.28
C GLU A 209 -1.12 -2.29 -12.52
N PRO A 210 -0.80 -2.33 -11.21
CA PRO A 210 -0.52 -1.13 -10.45
C PRO A 210 0.70 -0.37 -10.96
N SER A 211 0.70 0.96 -10.82
CA SER A 211 1.87 1.77 -11.13
C SER A 211 3.05 1.43 -10.21
N LEU A 212 4.26 1.27 -10.77
CA LEU A 212 5.52 1.19 -10.00
C LEU A 212 5.92 2.54 -9.38
N LEU A 213 5.43 3.63 -9.96
CA LEU A 213 5.72 4.99 -9.51
C LEU A 213 4.71 5.46 -8.47
N PRO A 214 5.12 6.35 -7.55
CA PRO A 214 4.24 6.92 -6.56
C PRO A 214 3.21 7.82 -7.26
N ASP A 215 1.97 7.77 -6.78
CA ASP A 215 0.86 8.53 -7.38
C ASP A 215 0.68 9.92 -6.77
N TRP A 216 1.40 10.22 -5.68
CA TRP A 216 1.37 11.47 -4.93
C TRP A 216 -0.04 11.92 -4.51
N GLY A 217 -0.93 10.95 -4.25
CA GLY A 217 -2.30 11.21 -3.83
C GLY A 217 -3.30 11.33 -4.98
N LEU A 218 -2.89 11.04 -6.23
CA LEU A 218 -3.75 11.04 -7.41
C LEU A 218 -4.26 9.63 -7.69
N ASP A 219 -5.55 9.49 -7.94
CA ASP A 219 -6.16 8.21 -8.31
C ASP A 219 -6.31 8.13 -9.83
N TYR A 220 -5.65 7.14 -10.44
CA TYR A 220 -5.70 6.88 -11.88
C TYR A 220 -6.44 5.57 -12.16
N LEU A 221 -7.32 5.57 -13.16
CA LEU A 221 -8.10 4.39 -13.54
C LEU A 221 -7.26 3.34 -14.30
N ASP A 222 -6.34 3.82 -15.13
CA ASP A 222 -5.50 3.02 -16.03
C ASP A 222 -4.21 2.50 -15.38
N ARG A 223 -3.82 3.08 -14.24
CA ARG A 223 -2.64 2.70 -13.46
C ARG A 223 -2.95 2.75 -11.96
N PRO A 224 -3.77 1.81 -11.46
CA PRO A 224 -4.27 1.87 -10.10
C PRO A 224 -3.12 1.83 -9.08
N ARG A 225 -3.40 2.30 -7.87
CA ARG A 225 -2.42 2.26 -6.79
C ARG A 225 -2.14 0.82 -6.33
N THR A 226 -3.17 0.00 -6.28
CA THR A 226 -3.11 -1.40 -5.84
C THR A 226 -3.95 -2.26 -6.78
N PHE A 227 -3.73 -3.58 -6.75
CA PHE A 227 -4.62 -4.49 -7.46
C PHE A 227 -6.04 -4.36 -6.93
N THR A 228 -7.02 -4.39 -7.83
CA THR A 228 -8.45 -4.31 -7.50
C THR A 228 -9.14 -5.68 -7.53
N ASN A 229 -8.44 -6.72 -7.95
CA ASN A 229 -8.93 -8.08 -8.03
C ASN A 229 -7.87 -9.06 -7.49
N SER A 230 -8.29 -9.93 -6.58
CA SER A 230 -7.45 -10.88 -5.85
C SER A 230 -6.81 -11.92 -6.76
N VAL A 231 -7.57 -12.47 -7.72
CA VAL A 231 -7.07 -13.51 -8.64
C VAL A 231 -6.07 -12.91 -9.62
N HIS A 232 -6.42 -11.76 -10.20
CA HIS A 232 -5.53 -11.03 -11.10
C HIS A 232 -4.23 -10.64 -10.39
N GLY A 233 -4.32 -10.02 -9.21
CA GLY A 233 -3.15 -9.59 -8.46
C GLY A 233 -2.24 -10.77 -8.08
N PHE A 234 -2.82 -11.88 -7.64
CA PHE A 234 -2.02 -13.05 -7.30
C PHE A 234 -1.39 -13.73 -8.53
N ASN A 235 -2.08 -13.74 -9.69
CA ASN A 235 -1.48 -14.22 -10.94
C ASN A 235 -0.28 -13.36 -11.38
N CYS A 236 -0.34 -12.03 -11.21
CA CYS A 236 0.79 -11.15 -11.47
C CYS A 236 1.96 -11.42 -10.52
N VAL A 237 1.70 -11.70 -9.24
CA VAL A 237 2.71 -12.14 -8.26
C VAL A 237 3.40 -13.43 -8.72
N LEU A 238 2.63 -14.46 -9.09
CA LEU A 238 3.19 -15.72 -9.57
C LEU A 238 4.05 -15.52 -10.82
N LYS A 239 3.55 -14.73 -11.78
CA LYS A 239 4.27 -14.40 -13.02
C LYS A 239 5.60 -13.71 -12.75
N ILE A 240 5.66 -12.72 -11.86
CA ILE A 240 6.92 -12.01 -11.58
C ILE A 240 7.89 -12.85 -10.74
N LEU A 241 7.38 -13.79 -9.94
CA LEU A 241 8.20 -14.72 -9.15
C LEU A 241 8.65 -15.97 -9.94
N ASP A 242 8.20 -16.15 -11.18
CA ASP A 242 8.41 -17.36 -12.00
C ASP A 242 7.92 -18.64 -11.31
N CYS A 243 6.72 -18.60 -10.71
CA CYS A 243 6.09 -19.69 -9.95
C CYS A 243 4.74 -20.16 -10.51
#